data_AF-A0A7S3MJP2-F1
#
_entry.id   AF-A0A7S3MJP2-F1
#
_cell.length_a   1.000
_cell.length_b   1.000
_cell.length_c   1.000
_cell.angle_alpha   90.00
_cell.angle_beta   90.00
_cell.angle_gamma   90.00
#
_symmetry.space_group_name_H-M   'P 1'
#
loop_
_entity.id
_entity.type
_entity.pdbx_description
1 polymer ?
#
loop_
_entity_poly.entity_id
_entity_poly.type
_entity_poly.pdbx_seq_one_letter_code
_entity_poly.pdbx_strand_id
1 'polypeptide(L)'
;WRTQLTLAKLRKAARVLLTMEQADPRRLFEGEALIRRMVRLGLLKDNERKLDYVLGLTTSQFLERRLQTLVQKRNLANSIHHARVLIFQKHIAVGKQTVNIPSFM
;
A
#
# COMPACT_ATOMS: atom_id res chain seq x y z
N TRP A 1 11.63 -7.08 -6.19
CA TRP A 1 12.64 -6.23 -5.52
C TRP A 1 12.12 -4.90 -4.98
N ARG A 2 11.60 -3.96 -5.79
CA ARG A 2 11.16 -2.63 -5.27
C ARG A 2 10.13 -2.73 -4.13
N THR A 3 9.08 -3.54 -4.28
CA THR A 3 8.04 -3.74 -3.26
C THR A 3 8.54 -4.49 -2.02
N GLN A 4 9.48 -5.43 -2.21
CA GLN A 4 10.12 -6.12 -1.10
C GLN A 4 10.95 -5.15 -0.26
N LEU A 5 11.69 -4.24 -0.89
CA LEU A 5 12.46 -3.22 -0.19
C LEU A 5 11.56 -2.25 0.59
N THR A 6 10.45 -1.79 -0.01
CA THR A 6 9.51 -0.90 0.69
C THR A 6 8.90 -1.60 1.91
N LEU A 7 8.52 -2.87 1.76
CA LEU A 7 7.98 -3.68 2.84
C LEU A 7 9.01 -3.95 3.94
N ALA A 8 10.28 -4.21 3.58
CA ALA A 8 11.37 -4.37 4.53
C ALA A 8 11.62 -3.09 5.35
N LYS A 9 11.57 -1.91 4.72
CA LYS A 9 11.68 -0.62 5.41
C LYS A 9 10.51 -0.39 6.40
N LEU A 10 9.29 -0.70 5.99
CA LEU A 10 8.11 -0.59 6.85
C LEU A 10 8.18 -1.53 8.06
N ARG A 11 8.53 -2.80 7.84
CA ARG A 11 8.73 -3.77 8.93
C ARG A 11 9.88 -3.39 9.85
N LYS A 12 10.97 -2.81 9.33
CA LYS A 12 12.07 -2.29 10.15
C LYS A 12 11.58 -1.18 11.08
N ALA A 13 10.83 -0.21 10.55
CA ALA A 13 10.26 0.87 11.36
C ALA A 13 9.31 0.32 12.44
N ALA A 14 8.39 -0.58 12.08
CA ALA A 14 7.48 -1.22 13.03
C ALA A 14 8.23 -1.96 14.16
N ARG A 15 9.30 -2.70 13.85
CA ARG A 15 10.11 -3.39 14.87
C ARG A 15 10.76 -2.42 15.87
N VAL A 16 11.33 -1.31 15.39
CA VAL A 16 11.94 -0.30 16.27
C VAL A 16 10.90 0.34 17.20
N LEU A 17 9.69 0.60 16.70
CA LEU A 17 8.61 1.17 17.51
C LEU A 17 8.06 0.16 18.52
N LEU A 18 8.04 -1.13 18.19
CA LEU A 18 7.57 -2.18 19.10
C LEU A 18 8.54 -2.44 20.26
N THR A 19 9.83 -2.15 20.10
CA THR A 19 10.82 -2.26 21.18
C THR A 19 10.73 -1.14 22.23
N MET A 20 10.12 -0.01 21.89
CA MET A 20 9.93 1.12 22.81
C MET A 20 8.75 0.87 23.75
N GLU A 21 8.68 1.59 24.87
CA GLU A 21 7.54 1.48 25.79
C GLU A 21 6.25 2.03 25.16
N GLN A 22 5.08 1.51 25.56
CA GLN A 22 3.79 1.91 24.98
C GLN A 22 3.45 3.39 25.20
N ALA A 23 3.90 3.98 26.31
CA ALA A 23 3.65 5.36 26.67
C ALA A 23 4.65 6.36 26.08
N ASP A 24 5.70 5.89 25.39
CA ASP A 24 6.71 6.77 24.79
C ASP A 24 6.05 7.68 23.73
N PRO A 25 6.17 9.02 23.85
CA PRO A 25 5.65 9.98 22.87
C PRO A 25 6.07 9.66 21.43
N ARG A 26 7.30 9.15 21.22
CA ARG A 26 7.78 8.78 19.88
C ARG A 26 6.99 7.62 19.30
N ARG A 27 6.73 6.58 20.11
CA ARG A 27 5.95 5.41 19.68
C ARG A 27 4.52 5.79 19.34
N LEU A 28 3.89 6.65 20.13
CA LEU A 28 2.53 7.12 19.88
C LEU A 28 2.45 7.89 18.56
N PHE A 29 3.32 8.88 18.36
CA PHE A 29 3.28 9.73 17.18
C PHE A 29 3.69 8.99 15.90
N GLU A 30 4.88 8.35 15.89
CA GLU A 30 5.40 7.63 14.73
C GLU A 30 4.56 6.38 14.42
N GLY A 31 4.07 5.69 15.46
CA GLY A 31 3.20 4.52 15.32
C GLY A 31 1.85 4.85 14.69
N GLU A 32 1.20 5.91 15.15
CA GLU A 32 -0.07 6.36 14.56
C GLU A 32 0.15 6.86 13.12
N ALA A 33 1.23 7.59 12.85
CA ALA A 33 1.58 8.02 11.50
C ALA A 33 1.79 6.82 10.54
N LEU A 34 2.47 5.78 11.00
CA LEU A 34 2.70 4.56 10.22
C LEU A 34 1.37 3.85 9.91
N ILE A 35 0.51 3.66 10.92
CA ILE A 35 -0.80 3.03 10.76
C ILE A 35 -1.70 3.83 9.81
N ARG A 36 -1.78 5.16 9.99
CA ARG A 36 -2.58 6.04 9.11
C ARG A 36 -2.14 5.92 7.65
N ARG A 37 -0.83 5.83 7.38
CA ARG A 37 -0.31 5.63 6.03
C ARG A 37 -0.74 4.28 5.45
N MET A 38 -0.69 3.21 6.24
CA MET A 38 -1.08 1.87 5.77
C MET A 38 -2.58 1.77 5.48
N VAL A 39 -3.42 2.39 6.32
CA VAL A 39 -4.87 2.47 6.10
C VAL A 39 -5.20 3.27 4.84
N ARG A 40 -4.51 4.40 4.61
CA ARG A 40 -4.70 5.22 3.40
C ARG A 40 -4.36 4.46 2.11
N LEU A 41 -3.32 3.62 2.14
CA LEU A 41 -2.96 2.73 1.03
C LEU A 41 -3.88 1.51 0.91
N GLY A 42 -4.78 1.30 1.88
CA GLY A 42 -5.66 0.14 1.97
C GLY A 42 -4.93 -1.17 2.30
N LEU A 43 -3.73 -1.12 2.87
CA LEU A 43 -3.00 -2.35 3.23
C LEU A 43 -3.54 -2.99 4.51
N LEU A 44 -4.05 -2.17 5.42
CA LEU A 44 -4.68 -2.58 6.68
C LEU A 44 -6.16 -2.19 6.64
N LYS A 45 -7.03 -3.01 7.23
CA LYS A 45 -8.43 -2.64 7.50
C LYS A 45 -8.51 -1.76 8.76
N ASP A 46 -9.59 -1.02 8.94
CA ASP A 46 -9.78 -0.18 10.14
C ASP A 46 -9.81 -1.00 11.46
N ASN A 47 -10.21 -2.27 11.37
CA ASN A 47 -10.21 -3.19 12.51
C ASN A 47 -8.81 -3.70 12.88
N GLU A 48 -7.80 -3.48 12.03
CA GLU A 48 -6.44 -4.02 12.16
C GLU A 48 -5.43 -2.93 12.52
N ARG A 49 -5.87 -1.85 13.20
CA ARG A 49 -5.03 -0.70 13.59
C ARG A 49 -4.05 -0.98 14.74
N LYS A 50 -3.28 -2.06 14.66
CA LYS A 50 -2.17 -2.37 15.59
C LYS A 50 -0.85 -2.48 14.83
N LEU A 51 0.24 -2.11 15.50
CA LEU A 51 1.60 -2.21 14.94
C LEU A 51 1.98 -3.65 14.56
N ASP A 52 1.44 -4.65 15.27
CA ASP A 52 1.73 -6.07 15.01
C ASP A 52 1.26 -6.52 13.62
N TYR A 53 0.11 -6.00 13.15
CA TYR A 53 -0.40 -6.32 11.81
C TYR A 53 0.52 -5.81 10.69
N VAL A 54 1.31 -4.76 10.95
CA VAL A 54 2.29 -4.25 9.98
C VAL A 54 3.42 -5.28 9.75
N LEU A 55 3.76 -6.09 10.76
CA LEU A 55 4.75 -7.16 10.60
C LEU A 55 4.23 -8.29 9.70
N GLY A 56 2.93 -8.59 9.76
CA GLY A 56 2.26 -9.63 8.97
C GLY A 56 2.01 -9.26 7.50
N LEU A 57 2.28 -8.02 7.08
CA LEU A 57 2.04 -7.58 5.70
C LEU A 57 2.78 -8.45 4.68
N THR A 58 2.11 -8.86 3.61
CA THR A 58 2.74 -9.66 2.54
C THR A 58 3.02 -8.82 1.29
N THR A 59 3.92 -9.29 0.43
CA THR A 59 4.18 -8.63 -0.86
C THR A 59 2.96 -8.65 -1.77
N SER A 60 2.11 -9.67 -1.66
CA SER A 60 0.87 -9.81 -2.45
C SER A 60 -0.10 -8.65 -2.20
N GLN A 61 -0.28 -8.23 -0.94
CA GLN A 61 -1.15 -7.10 -0.58
C GLN A 61 -0.72 -5.80 -1.27
N PHE A 62 0.59 -5.56 -1.42
CA PHE A 62 1.09 -4.40 -2.18
C PHE A 62 0.81 -4.51 -3.69
N LEU A 63 0.92 -5.72 -4.25
CA LEU A 63 0.65 -5.94 -5.68
C LEU A 63 -0.83 -5.75 -6.01
N GLU A 64 -1.73 -6.08 -5.07
CA GLU A 64 -3.17 -5.90 -5.23
C GLU A 64 -3.64 -4.45 -5.16
N ARG A 65 -2.84 -3.55 -4.59
CA ARG A 65 -3.13 -2.12 -4.48
C ARG A 65 -2.62 -1.29 -5.66
N ARG A 66 -1.91 -1.90 -6.61
CA ARG A 66 -1.46 -1.19 -7.82
C ARG A 66 -2.62 -0.87 -8.76
N LEU A 67 -2.52 0.25 -9.46
CA LEU A 67 -3.50 0.67 -10.45
C LEU A 67 -3.78 -0.43 -11.48
N GLN A 68 -2.74 -1.12 -11.96
CA GLN A 68 -2.88 -2.22 -12.91
C GLN A 68 -3.82 -3.34 -12.43
N THR A 69 -3.67 -3.80 -11.18
CA THR A 69 -4.50 -4.87 -10.60
C THR A 69 -5.85 -4.35 -10.16
N LEU A 70 -5.93 -3.11 -9.68
CA LEU A 70 -7.20 -2.46 -9.35
C LEU A 70 -8.11 -2.29 -10.57
N VAL A 71 -7.56 -1.91 -11.72
CA VAL A 71 -8.30 -1.75 -12.98
C VAL A 71 -8.87 -3.09 -13.45
N GLN A 72 -8.07 -4.16 -13.36
CA GLN A 72 -8.54 -5.52 -13.65
C GLN A 72 -9.64 -5.96 -12.67
N LYS A 73 -9.44 -5.78 -11.36
CA LYS A 73 -10.42 -6.14 -10.32
C LYS A 73 -11.75 -5.38 -10.45
N ARG A 74 -11.73 -4.18 -11.05
CA ARG A 74 -12.92 -3.38 -11.33
C ARG A 74 -13.61 -3.74 -12.66
N ASN A 75 -13.17 -4.79 -13.35
CA ASN A 75 -13.69 -5.23 -14.65
C ASN A 75 -13.61 -4.16 -15.75
N LEU A 76 -12.72 -3.17 -15.62
CA LEU A 76 -12.46 -2.15 -16.65
C LEU A 76 -11.55 -2.69 -17.76
N ALA A 77 -10.87 -3.79 -17.51
CA ALA A 77 -10.00 -4.46 -18.46
C ALA A 77 -10.15 -5.97 -18.33
N ASN A 78 -10.16 -6.67 -19.47
CA ASN A 78 -10.30 -8.13 -19.55
C ASN A 78 -9.14 -8.92 -18.90
N SER A 79 -7.96 -8.31 -18.77
CA SER A 79 -6.74 -8.95 -18.27
C SER A 79 -5.80 -7.92 -17.62
N ILE A 80 -4.89 -8.39 -16.77
CA ILE A 80 -3.79 -7.60 -16.19
C ILE A 80 -2.92 -6.97 -17.29
N HIS A 81 -2.73 -7.65 -18.41
CA HIS A 81 -1.98 -7.13 -19.55
C HIS A 81 -2.76 -6.04 -20.30
N HIS A 82 -4.07 -6.24 -20.47
CA HIS A 82 -4.94 -5.24 -21.07
C HIS A 82 -5.01 -3.96 -20.22
N ALA A 83 -5.14 -4.09 -18.89
CA ALA A 83 -5.10 -2.95 -17.97
C ALA A 83 -3.81 -2.13 -18.14
N ARG A 84 -2.66 -2.80 -18.33
CA ARG A 84 -1.38 -2.11 -18.52
C ARG A 84 -1.37 -1.26 -19.79
N VAL A 85 -1.92 -1.77 -20.89
CA VAL A 85 -2.00 -1.06 -22.18
C VAL A 85 -2.91 0.16 -22.06
N LEU A 86 -4.10 0.00 -21.47
CA LEU A 86 -5.04 1.10 -21.27
C LEU A 86 -4.46 2.24 -20.44
N ILE A 87 -3.71 1.90 -19.37
CA ILE A 87 -3.03 2.91 -18.55
C ILE A 87 -1.97 3.63 -19.39
N PHE A 88 -1.15 2.90 -20.15
CA PHE A 88 -0.09 3.51 -20.94
C PHE A 88 -0.62 4.44 -22.04
N GLN A 89 -1.75 4.06 -22.65
CA GLN A 89 -2.47 4.86 -23.65
C GLN A 89 -3.29 6.02 -23.06
N LYS A 90 -3.25 6.24 -21.73
CA LYS A 90 -3.94 7.32 -21.02
C LYS A 90 -5.48 7.24 -21.08
N HIS A 91 -6.05 6.05 -21.21
CA HIS A 91 -7.51 5.84 -21.15
C HIS A 91 -8.07 5.81 -19.72
N ILE A 92 -7.20 5.75 -18.71
CA ILE A 92 -7.58 5.61 -17.31
C ILE A 92 -7.20 6.87 -16.53
N ALA A 93 -8.16 7.39 -15.78
CA ALA A 93 -7.98 8.51 -14.85
C ALA A 93 -8.18 8.07 -13.40
N VAL A 94 -7.37 8.62 -12.50
CA VAL A 94 -7.54 8.50 -11.05
C VAL A 94 -8.05 9.83 -10.53
N GLY A 95 -9.31 9.87 -10.10
CA GLY A 95 -9.99 11.12 -9.79
C GLY A 95 -10.15 11.97 -11.05
N LYS A 96 -9.54 13.17 -11.06
CA LYS A 96 -9.55 14.09 -12.22
C LYS A 96 -8.29 13.99 -13.10
N GLN A 97 -7.27 13.25 -12.66
CA GLN A 97 -5.97 13.21 -13.33
C GLN A 97 -5.81 11.94 -14.16
N THR A 98 -5.41 12.08 -15.42
CA THR A 98 -5.01 10.94 -16.26
C THR A 98 -3.66 10.40 -15.81
N VAL A 99 -3.55 9.08 -15.66
CA VAL A 99 -2.34 8.40 -15.15
C VAL A 99 -1.80 7.47 -16.22
N ASN A 100 -0.51 7.59 -16.52
CA ASN A 100 0.19 6.77 -17.52
C ASN A 100 1.13 5.70 -16.92
N ILE A 101 1.19 5.57 -15.60
CA ILE A 101 2.10 4.67 -14.90
C ILE A 101 1.31 3.48 -14.29
N PRO A 102 1.50 2.24 -14.77
CA PRO A 102 0.79 1.06 -14.24
C PRO A 102 1.13 0.71 -12.79
N SER A 103 2.31 1.12 -12.32
CA SER A 103 2.80 0.89 -10.95
C SER A 103 2.31 1.93 -9.93
N PHE A 104 1.40 2.82 -10.34
CA PHE A 104 0.79 3.80 -9.44
C PHE A 104 0.05 3.09 -8.29
N MET A 105 0.19 3.62 -7.07
CA MET A 105 -0.50 3.18 -5.85
C MET A 105 -1.11 4.39 -5.17
#